data_AF-A0A1B8DCI1-F1
#
_entry.id   AF-A0A1B8DCI1-F1
#
_cell.length_a   1.000
_cell.length_b   1.000
_cell.length_c   1.000
_cell.angle_alpha   90.00
_cell.angle_beta   90.00
_cell.angle_gamma   90.00
#
_symmetry.space_group_name_H-M   'P 1'
#
loop_
_entity.id
_entity.type
_entity.pdbx_description
1 polymer ?
#
loop_
_entity_poly.entity_id
_entity_poly.type
_entity_poly.pdbx_seq_one_letter_code
_entity_poly.pdbx_strand_id
1 'polypeptide(L)'
;MSTAVADAASQPAEKPAYGMRKNGKQWHALKSAFRPKAGNDTYEKRNAERVAMNVVKAKEKEMKEEKEAERQRRITALKDKRAAKEEKARYEKLAETMHRKRVERLKRKEKRNKMIKS
;
A
#
# COMPACT_ATOMS: atom_id res chain seq x y z
N MET A 1 5.97 18.23 45.33
CA MET A 1 6.71 17.23 46.12
C MET A 1 7.38 16.27 45.14
N SER A 2 8.63 16.56 44.78
CA SER A 2 9.40 15.83 43.77
C SER A 2 10.15 14.67 44.43
N THR A 3 9.78 13.44 44.12
CA THR A 3 10.59 12.26 44.45
C THR A 3 11.35 11.84 43.20
N ALA A 4 12.57 12.33 43.06
CA ALA A 4 13.54 11.81 42.11
C ALA A 4 13.92 10.39 42.54
N VAL A 5 13.52 9.39 41.75
CA VAL A 5 14.01 8.02 41.88
C VAL A 5 15.46 8.03 41.38
N ALA A 6 16.38 7.82 42.31
CA ALA A 6 17.80 7.70 42.01
C ALA A 6 18.02 6.50 41.08
N ASP A 7 18.53 6.77 39.90
CA ASP A 7 19.02 5.78 38.95
C ASP A 7 20.19 5.03 39.59
N ALA A 8 20.00 3.73 39.84
CA ALA A 8 21.02 2.88 40.42
C ALA A 8 22.15 2.70 39.39
N ALA A 9 23.23 3.45 39.58
CA ALA A 9 24.45 3.33 38.78
C ALA A 9 24.90 1.87 38.70
N SER A 10 24.98 1.33 37.48
CA SER A 10 25.51 0.00 37.23
C SER A 10 27.00 -0.04 37.61
N GLN A 11 27.31 -0.77 38.68
CA GLN A 11 28.68 -1.07 39.07
C GLN A 11 29.39 -1.82 37.93
N PRO A 12 30.63 -1.45 37.53
CA PRO A 12 31.41 -2.24 36.60
C PRO A 12 31.77 -3.56 37.28
N ALA A 13 31.33 -4.68 36.69
CA ALA A 13 31.67 -6.01 37.17
C ALA A 13 33.19 -6.20 37.23
N GLU A 14 33.72 -6.38 38.43
CA GLU A 14 35.13 -6.71 38.65
C GLU A 14 35.48 -8.03 37.96
N LYS A 15 36.51 -8.01 37.11
CA LYS A 15 37.02 -9.22 36.47
C LYS A 15 37.85 -10.01 37.50
N PRO A 16 37.68 -11.34 37.62
CA PRO A 16 38.47 -12.12 38.55
C PRO A 16 39.96 -12.04 38.16
N ALA A 17 40.80 -11.64 39.13
CA ALA A 17 42.25 -11.68 38.98
C ALA A 17 42.69 -13.15 38.90
N TYR A 18 43.14 -13.60 37.73
CA TYR A 18 43.67 -14.96 37.57
C TYR A 18 44.97 -15.08 38.36
N GLY A 19 44.92 -15.88 39.43
CA GLY A 19 46.02 -16.06 40.37
C GLY A 19 47.30 -16.54 39.68
N MET A 20 48.38 -15.77 39.85
CA MET A 20 49.74 -16.10 39.44
C MET A 20 50.15 -17.48 39.96
N ARG A 21 50.66 -18.36 39.09
CA ARG A 21 51.63 -19.38 39.50
C ARG A 21 52.82 -19.44 38.55
N LYS A 22 54.00 -19.52 39.17
CA LYS A 22 55.30 -19.60 38.52
C LYS A 22 55.40 -20.96 37.82
N ASN A 23 55.50 -20.92 36.50
CA ASN A 23 55.74 -22.03 35.57
C ASN A 23 54.49 -22.80 35.09
N GLY A 24 54.11 -22.60 33.82
CA GLY A 24 53.22 -23.51 33.10
C GLY A 24 52.00 -22.96 32.32
N LYS A 25 52.13 -21.83 31.61
CA LYS A 25 51.37 -21.46 30.39
C LYS A 25 49.82 -21.48 30.47
N GLN A 26 49.21 -20.44 31.04
CA GLN A 26 47.88 -20.00 30.58
C GLN A 26 47.88 -18.49 30.34
N TRP A 27 48.21 -18.11 29.11
CA TRP A 27 48.40 -16.75 28.60
C TRP A 27 47.16 -16.21 27.88
N HIS A 28 46.14 -17.06 27.72
CA HIS A 28 44.86 -16.69 27.14
C HIS A 28 43.79 -16.58 28.22
N ALA A 29 42.92 -15.58 28.08
CA ALA A 29 41.71 -15.49 28.87
C ALA A 29 40.84 -16.75 28.66
N LEU A 30 40.28 -17.28 29.74
CA LEU A 30 39.30 -18.37 29.67
C LEU A 30 38.09 -17.90 28.85
N LYS A 31 37.89 -18.51 27.68
CA LYS A 31 36.76 -18.23 26.82
C LYS A 31 35.51 -18.87 27.46
N SER A 32 34.58 -18.05 27.94
CA SER A 32 33.26 -18.54 28.32
C SER A 32 32.55 -19.10 27.09
N ALA A 33 31.80 -20.20 27.25
CA ALA A 33 30.98 -20.73 26.17
C ALA A 33 30.00 -19.66 25.66
N PHE A 34 29.98 -19.45 24.33
CA PHE A 34 29.06 -18.51 23.70
C PHE A 34 27.64 -19.04 23.84
N ARG A 35 26.86 -18.41 24.72
CA ARG A 35 25.42 -18.67 24.91
C ARG A 35 24.67 -17.40 24.52
N PRO A 36 24.18 -17.28 23.28
CA PRO A 36 23.39 -16.12 22.90
C PRO A 36 22.13 -16.07 23.77
N LYS A 37 22.00 -15.02 24.58
CA LYS A 37 20.82 -14.75 25.42
C LYS A 37 19.69 -14.07 24.61
N ALA A 38 19.90 -13.87 23.31
CA ALA A 38 18.95 -13.27 22.40
C ALA A 38 17.69 -14.14 22.31
N GLY A 39 16.51 -13.55 22.53
CA GLY A 39 15.22 -14.23 22.48
C GLY A 39 14.59 -14.56 23.85
N ASN A 40 15.25 -14.27 24.97
CA ASN A 40 14.70 -14.47 26.32
C ASN A 40 13.85 -13.29 26.80
N ASP A 41 12.99 -12.74 25.94
CA ASP A 41 12.06 -11.69 26.35
C ASP A 41 10.88 -12.27 27.12
N THR A 42 10.52 -11.56 28.20
CA THR A 42 9.34 -11.90 29.00
C THR A 42 8.10 -11.87 28.10
N TYR A 43 7.11 -12.69 28.44
CA TYR A 43 5.85 -12.74 27.70
C TYR A 43 5.22 -11.35 27.53
N GLU A 44 5.31 -10.51 28.56
CA GLU A 44 4.82 -9.13 28.57
C GLU A 44 5.49 -8.26 27.50
N LYS A 45 6.81 -8.33 27.35
CA LYS A 45 7.54 -7.59 26.31
C LYS A 45 7.12 -8.02 24.90
N ARG A 46 7.02 -9.34 24.67
CA ARG A 46 6.53 -9.88 23.39
C ARG A 46 5.09 -9.46 23.11
N ASN A 47 4.24 -9.34 24.14
CA ASN A 47 2.87 -8.88 23.95
C ASN A 47 2.83 -7.39 23.59
N ALA A 48 3.60 -6.56 24.27
CA ALA A 48 3.73 -5.13 23.97
C ALA A 48 4.23 -4.91 22.52
N GLU A 49 5.23 -5.67 22.08
CA GLU A 49 5.73 -5.63 20.70
C GLU A 49 4.68 -6.04 19.66
N ARG A 50 3.89 -7.09 19.94
CA ARG A 50 2.78 -7.49 19.05
C ARG A 50 1.72 -6.41 18.95
N VAL A 51 1.35 -5.79 20.06
CA VAL A 51 0.38 -4.68 20.07
C VAL A 51 0.92 -3.50 19.25
N ALA A 52 2.19 -3.13 19.45
CA ALA A 52 2.84 -2.07 18.67
C ALA A 52 2.87 -2.40 17.17
N MET A 53 3.25 -3.62 16.80
CA MET A 53 3.21 -4.11 15.42
C MET A 53 1.81 -4.06 14.81
N ASN A 54 0.78 -4.44 15.55
CA ASN A 54 -0.59 -4.40 15.06
C ASN A 54 -1.07 -2.97 14.81
N VAL A 55 -0.71 -2.02 15.67
CA VAL A 55 -1.00 -0.60 15.47
C VAL A 55 -0.31 -0.07 14.21
N VAL A 56 0.96 -0.42 13.99
CA VAL A 56 1.69 -0.02 12.78
C VAL A 56 1.05 -0.61 11.52
N LYS A 57 0.71 -1.90 11.54
CA LYS A 57 0.05 -2.58 10.42
C LYS A 57 -1.34 -2.02 10.11
N ALA A 58 -2.11 -1.67 11.13
CA ALA A 58 -3.42 -1.03 10.95
C ALA A 58 -3.27 0.30 10.21
N LYS A 59 -2.36 1.16 10.67
CA LYS A 59 -2.06 2.44 9.99
C LYS A 59 -1.55 2.26 8.57
N GLU A 60 -0.69 1.28 8.34
CA GLU A 60 -0.20 0.98 6.99
C GLU A 60 -1.32 0.51 6.06
N LYS A 61 -2.23 -0.31 6.59
CA LYS A 61 -3.40 -0.80 5.85
C LYS A 61 -4.35 0.34 5.50
N GLU A 62 -4.67 1.21 6.45
CA GLU A 62 -5.49 2.41 6.22
C GLU A 62 -4.89 3.28 5.09
N MET A 63 -3.59 3.58 5.14
CA MET A 63 -2.93 4.35 4.08
C MET A 63 -2.95 3.67 2.70
N LYS A 64 -2.91 2.34 2.66
CA LYS A 64 -3.02 1.58 1.39
C LYS A 64 -4.44 1.61 0.85
N GLU A 65 -5.43 1.41 1.70
CA GLU A 65 -6.84 1.44 1.33
C GLU A 65 -7.27 2.82 0.81
N GLU A 66 -6.80 3.90 1.45
CA GLU A 66 -7.07 5.27 0.97
C GLU A 66 -6.49 5.51 -0.44
N LYS A 67 -5.23 5.12 -0.67
CA LYS A 67 -4.58 5.24 -1.99
C LYS A 67 -5.30 4.41 -3.06
N GLU A 68 -5.72 3.19 -2.72
CA GLU A 68 -6.47 2.34 -3.64
C GLU A 68 -7.86 2.88 -3.93
N ALA A 69 -8.54 3.43 -2.93
CA ALA A 69 -9.85 4.07 -3.10
C ALA A 69 -9.75 5.29 -4.03
N GLU A 70 -8.74 6.15 -3.88
CA GLU A 70 -8.49 7.27 -4.79
C GLU A 70 -8.22 6.81 -6.23
N ARG A 71 -7.38 5.77 -6.38
CA ARG A 71 -7.10 5.17 -7.69
C ARG A 71 -8.37 4.61 -8.33
N GLN A 72 -9.20 3.91 -7.56
CA GLN A 72 -10.48 3.36 -8.02
C GLN A 72 -11.47 4.46 -8.40
N ARG A 73 -11.57 5.54 -7.62
CA ARG A 73 -12.38 6.73 -7.96
C ARG A 73 -11.95 7.35 -9.28
N ARG A 74 -10.64 7.46 -9.54
CA ARG A 74 -10.14 7.96 -10.82
C ARG A 74 -10.46 7.02 -11.98
N ILE A 75 -10.32 5.71 -11.78
CA ILE A 75 -10.61 4.71 -12.81
C ILE A 75 -12.10 4.70 -13.17
N THR A 76 -12.98 4.74 -12.16
CA THR A 76 -14.44 4.78 -12.36
C THR A 76 -14.83 6.03 -13.13
N ALA A 77 -14.39 7.22 -12.71
CA ALA A 77 -14.66 8.47 -13.43
C ALA A 77 -14.18 8.44 -14.89
N LEU A 78 -13.03 7.83 -15.18
CA LEU A 78 -12.54 7.68 -16.55
C LEU A 78 -13.39 6.70 -17.37
N LYS A 79 -13.84 5.59 -16.77
CA LYS A 79 -14.73 4.63 -17.42
C LYS A 79 -16.08 5.27 -17.73
N ASP A 80 -16.66 5.99 -16.79
CA ASP A 80 -17.95 6.67 -16.95
C ASP A 80 -17.88 7.73 -18.05
N LYS A 81 -16.78 8.50 -18.10
CA LYS A 81 -16.55 9.46 -19.19
C LYS A 81 -16.43 8.80 -20.56
N ARG A 82 -15.80 7.62 -20.64
CA ARG A 82 -15.70 6.86 -21.90
C ARG A 82 -17.05 6.31 -22.32
N ALA A 83 -17.79 5.69 -21.40
CA ALA A 83 -19.13 5.17 -21.65
C ALA A 83 -20.07 6.28 -22.14
N ALA A 84 -20.09 7.43 -21.47
CA ALA A 84 -20.89 8.58 -21.89
C ALA A 84 -20.51 9.11 -23.28
N LYS A 85 -19.22 9.05 -23.66
CA LYS A 85 -18.76 9.44 -25.00
C LYS A 85 -19.19 8.42 -26.05
N GLU A 86 -19.09 7.14 -25.76
CA GLU A 86 -19.51 6.05 -26.65
C GLU A 86 -21.02 6.07 -26.89
N GLU A 87 -21.81 6.31 -25.85
CA GLU A 87 -23.26 6.46 -25.98
C GLU A 87 -23.62 7.66 -26.86
N LYS A 88 -23.00 8.82 -26.63
CA LYS A 88 -23.20 10.00 -27.49
C LYS A 88 -22.85 9.71 -28.94
N ALA A 89 -21.68 9.13 -29.20
CA ALA A 89 -21.24 8.76 -30.55
C ALA A 89 -22.20 7.75 -31.21
N ARG A 90 -22.74 6.79 -30.45
CA ARG A 90 -23.75 5.85 -30.94
C ARG A 90 -25.04 6.57 -31.36
N TYR A 91 -25.53 7.50 -30.57
CA TYR A 91 -26.72 8.28 -30.90
C TYR A 91 -26.49 9.20 -32.10
N GLU A 92 -25.33 9.86 -32.19
CA GLU A 92 -24.95 10.69 -33.35
C GLU A 92 -24.93 9.85 -34.64
N LYS A 93 -24.29 8.68 -34.61
CA LYS A 93 -24.26 7.76 -35.76
C LYS A 93 -25.67 7.30 -36.14
N LEU A 94 -26.54 7.02 -35.17
CA LEU A 94 -27.93 6.65 -35.43
C LEU A 94 -28.68 7.81 -36.09
N ALA A 95 -28.54 9.03 -35.57
CA ALA A 95 -29.15 10.23 -36.15
C ALA A 95 -28.67 10.47 -37.59
N GLU A 96 -27.37 10.35 -37.85
CA GLU A 96 -26.79 10.46 -39.19
C GLU A 96 -27.39 9.42 -40.14
N THR A 97 -27.49 8.15 -39.73
CA THR A 97 -28.08 7.11 -40.58
C THR A 97 -29.55 7.39 -40.91
N MET A 98 -30.33 7.93 -39.96
CA MET A 98 -31.72 8.30 -40.19
C MET A 98 -31.84 9.53 -41.08
N HIS A 99 -30.98 10.53 -40.88
CA HIS A 99 -30.90 11.70 -41.74
C HIS A 99 -30.56 11.31 -43.18
N ARG A 100 -29.55 10.45 -43.39
CA ARG A 100 -29.19 9.90 -44.70
C ARG A 100 -30.38 9.19 -45.36
N LYS A 101 -31.07 8.32 -44.63
CA LYS A 101 -32.28 7.62 -45.13
C LYS A 101 -33.39 8.60 -45.54
N ARG A 102 -33.60 9.67 -44.78
CA ARG A 102 -34.60 10.71 -45.10
C ARG A 102 -34.22 11.45 -46.38
N VAL A 103 -32.98 11.90 -46.48
CA VAL A 103 -32.47 12.62 -47.66
C VAL A 103 -32.58 11.75 -48.90
N GLU A 104 -32.18 10.48 -48.85
CA GLU A 104 -32.31 9.58 -49.99
C GLU A 104 -33.77 9.31 -50.39
N ARG A 105 -34.68 9.22 -49.42
CA ARG A 105 -36.12 9.07 -49.71
C ARG A 105 -36.66 10.32 -50.41
N LEU A 106 -36.22 11.53 -50.02
CA LEU A 106 -36.59 12.77 -50.70
C LEU A 106 -36.03 12.82 -52.13
N LYS A 107 -34.74 12.55 -52.32
CA LYS A 107 -34.11 12.49 -53.66
C LYS A 107 -34.83 11.50 -54.60
N ARG A 108 -35.25 10.33 -54.08
CA ARG A 108 -36.03 9.35 -54.88
C ARG A 108 -37.42 9.87 -55.25
N LYS A 109 -38.11 10.57 -54.34
CA LYS A 109 -39.41 11.20 -54.63
C LYS A 109 -39.26 12.31 -55.66
N GLU A 110 -38.25 13.18 -55.51
CA GLU A 110 -37.95 14.26 -56.46
C GLU A 110 -37.65 13.69 -57.85
N LYS A 111 -36.79 12.66 -57.95
CA LYS A 111 -36.52 11.97 -59.22
C LYS A 111 -37.80 11.45 -59.86
N ARG A 112 -38.67 10.79 -59.08
CA ARG A 112 -39.94 10.26 -59.58
C ARG A 112 -40.90 11.37 -60.02
N ASN A 113 -41.11 12.38 -59.18
CA ASN A 113 -42.00 13.50 -59.47
C ASN A 113 -41.54 14.26 -60.71
N LYS A 114 -40.23 14.43 -60.89
CA LYS A 114 -39.67 15.01 -62.11
C LYS A 114 -40.08 14.21 -63.35
N MET A 115 -39.94 12.89 -63.33
CA MET A 115 -40.32 12.03 -64.46
C MET A 115 -41.84 12.01 -64.75
N ILE A 116 -42.69 12.28 -63.75
CA ILE A 116 -44.16 12.24 -63.89
C ILE A 116 -44.76 13.61 -64.23
N LYS A 117 -44.12 14.71 -63.81
CA LYS A 117 -44.56 16.10 -64.07
C LYS A 117 -43.77 16.78 -65.20
N SER A 118 -42.88 16.06 -65.88
CA SER A 118 -42.34 16.48 -67.19
C SER A 118 -43.26 15.95 -68.27
#